data_AF-A0A3Q8WUF0-F1
#
_entry.id   AF-A0A3Q8WUF0-F1
#
_cell.length_a   1.000
_cell.length_b   1.000
_cell.length_c   1.000
_cell.angle_alpha   90.00
_cell.angle_beta   90.00
_cell.angle_gamma   90.00
#
_symmetry.space_group_name_H-M   'P 1'
#
loop_
_entity.id
_entity.type
_entity.pdbx_description
1 polymer ?
#
loop_
_entity_poly.entity_id
_entity_poly.type
_entity_poly.pdbx_seq_one_letter_code
_entity_poly.pdbx_strand_id
1 'polypeptide(L)'
;MEQFAKLARGSIAPDPDHPALGPLALADADGSLYTATDELLPGRCIDGRRPTTPYQTIAPCAPGASLSLLIGLAATRGIADPMWGAGELAARLTEAGMEPHIHTGPDDHSSGCGALDWAPDIIALANETEPLVRECAEALDMRVPTTYPLASLTGEALDSAGIYRIFHEDPGSRVTPLRGVHSEIAIVVNHEKGTTIDQNTLDRLGGVDVFDVDVWSLEVAADWLADQFGVDRERALSAMNAFTIATLAFLAEPTMTVLHHN
;
A
#
# COMPACT_ATOMS: atom_id res chain seq x y z
N MET A 1 -2.97 -15.80 -9.99
CA MET A 1 -2.84 -16.47 -8.67
C MET A 1 -1.63 -17.38 -8.57
N GLU A 2 -1.39 -18.30 -9.50
CA GLU A 2 -0.22 -19.21 -9.43
C GLU A 2 1.12 -18.45 -9.38
N GLN A 3 1.20 -17.31 -10.06
CA GLN A 3 2.38 -16.43 -10.07
C GLN A 3 2.61 -15.77 -8.71
N PHE A 4 1.55 -15.22 -8.10
CA PHE A 4 1.62 -14.63 -6.76
C PHE A 4 2.07 -15.66 -5.73
N ALA A 5 1.55 -16.89 -5.80
CA ALA A 5 1.97 -17.97 -4.91
C ALA A 5 3.46 -18.34 -5.03
N LYS A 6 4.10 -18.11 -6.18
CA LYS A 6 5.54 -18.33 -6.37
C LYS A 6 6.39 -17.22 -5.74
N LEU A 7 5.82 -16.02 -5.61
CA LEU A 7 6.48 -14.84 -5.05
C LEU A 7 6.25 -14.70 -3.54
N ALA A 8 5.05 -15.08 -3.09
CA ALA A 8 4.60 -14.93 -1.73
C ALA A 8 5.45 -15.76 -0.75
N ARG A 9 5.85 -15.11 0.34
CA ARG A 9 6.73 -15.67 1.38
C ARG A 9 6.36 -15.21 2.79
N GLY A 10 5.24 -14.50 2.91
CA GLY A 10 4.73 -14.02 4.19
C GLY A 10 4.07 -15.12 5.00
N SER A 11 3.48 -14.72 6.12
CA SER A 11 2.84 -15.61 7.10
C SER A 11 1.41 -15.23 7.45
N ILE A 12 0.85 -14.21 6.78
CA ILE A 12 -0.53 -13.77 7.01
C ILE A 12 -1.41 -14.48 5.99
N ALA A 13 -2.30 -15.34 6.48
CA ALA A 13 -3.38 -15.94 5.69
C ALA A 13 -4.51 -16.40 6.61
N PRO A 14 -5.75 -16.47 6.11
CA PRO A 14 -6.83 -17.08 6.85
C PRO A 14 -6.68 -18.60 6.88
N ASP A 15 -7.49 -19.23 7.73
CA ASP A 15 -7.88 -20.62 7.51
C ASP A 15 -8.49 -20.76 6.08
N PRO A 16 -8.07 -21.73 5.25
CA PRO A 16 -8.63 -21.93 3.91
C PRO A 16 -10.17 -22.01 3.86
N ASP A 17 -10.80 -22.46 4.93
CA ASP A 17 -12.28 -22.57 5.05
C ASP A 17 -12.90 -21.40 5.83
N HIS A 18 -12.23 -20.23 5.87
CA HIS A 18 -12.71 -19.10 6.65
C HIS A 18 -14.13 -18.68 6.22
N PRO A 19 -15.11 -18.65 7.15
CA PRO A 19 -16.54 -18.58 6.82
C PRO A 19 -16.95 -17.26 6.13
N ALA A 20 -16.12 -16.22 6.24
CA ALA A 20 -16.36 -14.93 5.62
C ALA A 20 -15.85 -14.82 4.17
N LEU A 21 -15.07 -15.78 3.65
CA LEU A 21 -14.55 -15.70 2.27
C LEU A 21 -15.68 -15.67 1.23
N GLY A 22 -16.70 -16.53 1.39
CA GLY A 22 -17.87 -16.54 0.51
C GLY A 22 -18.67 -15.23 0.54
N PRO A 23 -19.09 -14.75 1.73
CA PRO A 23 -19.74 -13.45 1.88
C PRO A 23 -18.91 -12.26 1.35
N LEU A 24 -17.59 -12.27 1.56
CA LEU A 24 -16.69 -11.23 1.04
C LEU A 24 -16.68 -11.22 -0.49
N ALA A 25 -16.54 -12.39 -1.12
CA ALA A 25 -16.56 -12.51 -2.58
C ALA A 25 -17.91 -12.08 -3.18
N LEU A 26 -19.03 -12.30 -2.47
CA LEU A 26 -20.34 -11.80 -2.88
C LEU A 26 -20.44 -10.27 -2.80
N ALA A 27 -19.93 -9.68 -1.72
CA ALA A 27 -19.91 -8.22 -1.54
C ALA A 27 -19.00 -7.52 -2.54
N ASP A 28 -17.89 -8.16 -2.92
CA ASP A 28 -17.02 -7.71 -4.00
C ASP A 28 -17.76 -7.74 -5.35
N ALA A 29 -18.38 -8.89 -5.67
CA ALA A 29 -19.07 -9.09 -6.94
C ALA A 29 -20.30 -8.19 -7.16
N ASP A 30 -21.01 -7.81 -6.09
CA ASP A 30 -22.17 -6.91 -6.16
C ASP A 30 -21.84 -5.43 -5.90
N GLY A 31 -20.56 -5.12 -5.64
CA GLY A 31 -20.04 -3.77 -5.39
C GLY A 31 -20.33 -3.22 -3.99
N SER A 32 -21.03 -3.96 -3.12
CA SER A 32 -21.36 -3.49 -1.76
C SER A 32 -20.17 -3.46 -0.80
N LEU A 33 -19.02 -4.03 -1.21
CA LEU A 33 -17.75 -3.91 -0.51
C LEU A 33 -17.15 -2.49 -0.60
N TYR A 34 -17.57 -1.70 -1.58
CA TYR A 34 -16.93 -0.43 -1.92
C TYR A 34 -17.78 0.78 -1.51
N THR A 35 -17.11 1.88 -1.18
CA THR A 35 -17.72 3.19 -0.94
C THR A 35 -17.02 4.23 -1.81
N ALA A 36 -17.76 5.27 -2.19
CA ALA A 36 -17.18 6.41 -2.90
C ALA A 36 -16.21 7.19 -2.01
N THR A 37 -15.17 7.75 -2.61
CA THR A 37 -14.22 8.68 -2.00
C THR A 37 -13.93 9.83 -2.96
N ASP A 38 -13.81 11.03 -2.40
CA ASP A 38 -13.33 12.22 -3.13
C ASP A 38 -11.80 12.38 -3.03
N GLU A 39 -11.14 11.57 -2.19
CA GLU A 39 -9.69 11.56 -2.03
C GLU A 39 -9.04 10.89 -3.24
N LEU A 40 -7.97 11.49 -3.76
CA LEU A 40 -7.34 11.05 -4.99
C LEU A 40 -6.08 10.22 -4.76
N LEU A 41 -5.31 10.57 -3.73
CA LEU A 41 -4.03 9.92 -3.42
C LEU A 41 -4.21 8.90 -2.29
N PRO A 42 -3.31 7.92 -2.19
CA PRO A 42 -3.32 6.97 -1.09
C PRO A 42 -3.20 7.69 0.27
N GLY A 43 -4.26 7.62 1.06
CA GLY A 43 -4.38 8.20 2.40
C GLY A 43 -4.49 7.15 3.51
N ARG A 44 -4.35 5.87 3.17
CA ARG A 44 -4.31 4.76 4.14
C ARG A 44 -3.36 3.64 3.66
N CYS A 45 -2.82 2.89 4.60
CA CYS A 45 -2.04 1.69 4.31
C CYS A 45 -2.93 0.53 3.89
N ILE A 46 -2.39 -0.41 3.13
CA ILE A 46 -3.06 -1.69 2.82
C ILE A 46 -3.39 -2.54 4.05
N ASP A 47 -2.86 -2.17 5.23
CA ASP A 47 -3.11 -2.84 6.50
C ASP A 47 -4.63 -2.93 6.78
N GLY A 48 -5.11 -4.15 6.96
CA GLY A 48 -6.54 -4.40 7.15
C GLY A 48 -7.02 -4.08 8.57
N ARG A 49 -6.10 -3.96 9.54
CA ARG A 49 -6.45 -3.72 10.94
C ARG A 49 -7.19 -2.40 11.09
N ARG A 50 -8.15 -2.41 12.00
CA ARG A 50 -9.00 -1.25 12.24
C ARG A 50 -8.30 -0.17 13.08
N PRO A 51 -8.66 1.10 12.89
CA PRO A 51 -8.25 2.15 13.80
C PRO A 51 -8.78 1.91 15.23
N THR A 52 -8.02 2.34 16.23
CA THR A 52 -8.44 2.37 17.65
C THR A 52 -9.44 3.49 17.95
N THR A 53 -9.66 4.40 17.00
CA THR A 53 -10.63 5.50 17.10
C THR A 53 -11.72 5.34 16.02
N PRO A 54 -12.94 5.84 16.25
CA PRO A 54 -14.11 5.52 15.42
C PRO A 54 -14.13 6.22 14.05
N TYR A 55 -13.06 6.91 13.66
CA TYR A 55 -13.01 7.56 12.36
C TYR A 55 -12.60 6.54 11.31
N GLN A 56 -13.58 6.06 10.55
CA GLN A 56 -13.32 5.50 9.24
C GLN A 56 -12.60 6.56 8.41
N THR A 57 -11.39 6.24 7.93
CA THR A 57 -10.73 7.04 6.91
C THR A 57 -11.20 6.49 5.56
N ILE A 58 -12.06 7.24 4.87
CA ILE A 58 -12.50 6.91 3.51
C ILE A 58 -11.48 7.51 2.54
N ALA A 59 -10.34 6.85 2.40
CA ALA A 59 -9.26 7.27 1.51
C ALA A 59 -8.69 6.06 0.78
N PRO A 60 -8.16 6.25 -0.44
CA PRO A 60 -7.50 5.19 -1.17
C PRO A 60 -6.31 4.59 -0.43
N CYS A 61 -5.99 3.34 -0.75
CA CYS A 61 -5.00 2.55 -0.04
C CYS A 61 -3.83 2.11 -0.91
N ALA A 62 -2.64 2.25 -0.34
CA ALA A 62 -1.38 1.75 -0.90
C ALA A 62 -0.42 1.40 0.24
N PRO A 63 0.62 0.56 0.01
CA PRO A 63 1.50 0.16 1.10
C PRO A 63 2.16 1.37 1.79
N GLY A 64 1.89 1.51 3.08
CA GLY A 64 2.35 2.64 3.88
C GLY A 64 1.84 4.02 3.42
N ALA A 65 0.77 4.09 2.62
CA ALA A 65 0.19 5.31 2.07
C ALA A 65 1.22 6.23 1.41
N SER A 66 1.63 7.32 2.07
CA SER A 66 2.65 8.27 1.55
C SER A 66 4.01 7.61 1.34
N LEU A 67 4.30 6.49 2.01
CA LEU A 67 5.50 5.69 1.72
C LEU A 67 5.53 5.25 0.26
N SER A 68 4.41 4.80 -0.31
CA SER A 68 4.36 4.39 -1.72
C SER A 68 4.75 5.54 -2.65
N LEU A 69 4.29 6.77 -2.37
CA LEU A 69 4.69 7.95 -3.12
C LEU A 69 6.19 8.25 -2.96
N LEU A 70 6.74 8.07 -1.76
CA LEU A 70 8.18 8.19 -1.52
C LEU A 70 8.98 7.16 -2.34
N ILE A 71 8.50 5.91 -2.45
CA ILE A 71 9.11 4.90 -3.31
C ILE A 71 9.13 5.36 -4.78
N GLY A 72 8.00 5.84 -5.30
CA GLY A 72 7.91 6.36 -6.67
C GLY A 72 8.84 7.55 -6.91
N LEU A 73 8.90 8.49 -5.96
CA LEU A 73 9.76 9.66 -6.02
C LEU A 73 11.25 9.28 -5.95
N ALA A 74 11.61 8.37 -5.04
CA ALA A 74 12.99 7.93 -4.89
C ALA A 74 13.48 7.18 -6.13
N ALA A 75 12.67 6.29 -6.68
CA ALA A 75 13.00 5.54 -7.88
C ALA A 75 13.28 6.46 -9.09
N THR A 76 12.63 7.61 -9.16
CA THR A 76 12.74 8.55 -10.29
C THR A 76 13.84 9.59 -10.10
N ARG A 77 13.98 10.17 -8.90
CA ARG A 77 14.99 11.20 -8.61
C ARG A 77 16.34 10.63 -8.15
N GLY A 78 16.40 9.33 -7.85
CA GLY A 78 17.59 8.71 -7.29
C GLY A 78 17.91 9.26 -5.90
N ILE A 79 16.88 9.47 -5.08
CA ILE A 79 17.02 10.01 -3.72
C ILE A 79 17.94 9.08 -2.92
N ALA A 80 19.13 9.58 -2.58
CA ALA A 80 20.12 8.86 -1.78
C ALA A 80 19.93 9.07 -0.26
N ASP A 81 19.18 10.11 0.13
CA ASP A 81 18.76 10.38 1.50
C ASP A 81 17.23 10.27 1.59
N PRO A 82 16.69 9.10 1.97
CA PRO A 82 15.25 8.86 2.09
C PRO A 82 14.55 9.82 3.07
N MET A 83 15.25 10.34 4.08
CA MET A 83 14.68 11.26 5.06
C MET A 83 14.43 12.63 4.45
N TRP A 84 15.39 13.15 3.68
CA TRP A 84 15.19 14.39 2.92
C TRP A 84 14.03 14.24 1.93
N GLY A 85 13.95 13.10 1.23
CA GLY A 85 12.85 12.78 0.33
C GLY A 85 11.48 12.75 1.00
N ALA A 86 11.40 12.12 2.18
CA ALA A 86 10.18 12.09 2.98
C ALA A 86 9.73 13.51 3.39
N GLY A 87 10.68 14.36 3.82
CA GLY A 87 10.38 15.74 4.21
C GLY A 87 9.91 16.61 3.05
N GLU A 88 10.56 16.50 1.88
CA GLU A 88 10.14 17.21 0.66
C GLU A 88 8.75 16.76 0.20
N LEU A 89 8.48 15.45 0.23
CA LEU A 89 7.18 14.88 -0.12
C LEU A 89 6.08 15.35 0.83
N ALA A 90 6.30 15.27 2.14
CA ALA A 90 5.33 15.71 3.15
C ALA A 90 4.98 17.20 2.97
N ALA A 91 5.99 18.05 2.81
CA ALA A 91 5.78 19.47 2.57
C ALA A 91 4.94 19.71 1.30
N ARG A 92 5.22 18.98 0.22
CA ARG A 92 4.52 19.18 -1.06
C ARG A 92 3.08 18.68 -1.04
N LEU A 93 2.80 17.59 -0.32
CA LEU A 93 1.44 17.13 -0.06
C LEU A 93 0.65 18.19 0.71
N THR A 94 1.22 18.70 1.81
CA THR A 94 0.60 19.75 2.63
C THR A 94 0.35 21.04 1.83
N GLU A 95 1.29 21.47 0.99
CA GLU A 95 1.11 22.62 0.08
C GLU A 95 -0.01 22.40 -0.95
N ALA A 96 -0.23 21.16 -1.38
CA ALA A 96 -1.31 20.78 -2.28
C ALA A 96 -2.67 20.62 -1.56
N GLY A 97 -2.72 20.84 -0.25
CA GLY A 97 -3.93 20.64 0.57
C GLY A 97 -4.26 19.17 0.82
N MET A 98 -3.28 18.28 0.64
CA MET A 98 -3.40 16.84 0.89
C MET A 98 -2.74 16.51 2.23
N GLU A 99 -3.24 15.49 2.92
CA GLU A 99 -2.70 15.05 4.20
C GLU A 99 -1.61 13.98 3.99
N PRO A 100 -0.35 14.22 4.39
CA PRO A 100 0.63 13.15 4.49
C PRO A 100 0.15 12.09 5.48
N HIS A 101 0.26 10.81 5.11
CA HIS A 101 -0.27 9.72 5.91
C HIS A 101 0.73 8.59 6.12
N ILE A 102 0.84 8.19 7.38
CA ILE A 102 1.42 6.93 7.81
C ILE A 102 0.70 6.48 9.09
N HIS A 103 0.58 5.18 9.30
CA HIS A 103 -0.06 4.63 10.50
C HIS A 103 0.98 4.00 11.44
N THR A 104 0.53 3.72 12.66
CA THR A 104 1.25 2.92 13.64
C THR A 104 0.38 1.77 14.12
N GLY A 105 1.00 0.63 14.39
CA GLY A 105 0.37 -0.58 14.92
C GLY A 105 0.88 -0.90 16.34
N PRO A 106 0.20 -1.78 17.08
CA PRO A 106 0.60 -2.19 18.42
C PRO A 106 1.80 -3.16 18.44
N ASP A 107 2.35 -3.50 17.27
CA ASP A 107 3.43 -4.46 17.11
C ASP A 107 4.74 -3.93 17.73
N ASP A 108 5.66 -4.82 18.10
CA ASP A 108 6.94 -4.48 18.76
C ASP A 108 8.02 -3.95 17.78
N HIS A 109 7.61 -3.57 16.57
CA HIS A 109 8.46 -3.03 15.52
C HIS A 109 8.58 -1.50 15.57
N SER A 110 9.46 -0.93 14.75
CA SER A 110 9.82 0.51 14.82
C SER A 110 8.63 1.45 14.66
N SER A 111 7.73 1.17 13.70
CA SER A 111 6.54 1.99 13.44
C SER A 111 5.24 1.22 13.61
N GLY A 112 5.24 -0.10 13.47
CA GLY A 112 4.03 -0.93 13.46
C GLY A 112 3.31 -0.93 12.11
N CYS A 113 3.96 -0.43 11.06
CA CYS A 113 3.53 -0.53 9.66
C CYS A 113 4.44 -1.52 8.93
N GLY A 114 3.92 -2.70 8.58
CA GLY A 114 4.72 -3.75 7.94
C GLY A 114 5.39 -3.29 6.64
N ALA A 115 4.74 -2.43 5.86
CA ALA A 115 5.31 -1.87 4.63
C ALA A 115 6.54 -0.97 4.89
N LEU A 116 6.54 -0.23 6.00
CA LEU A 116 7.65 0.67 6.36
C LEU A 116 8.76 -0.06 7.11
N ASP A 117 8.39 -0.88 8.09
CA ASP A 117 9.36 -1.59 8.94
C ASP A 117 10.18 -2.60 8.13
N TRP A 118 9.58 -3.20 7.10
CA TRP A 118 10.23 -4.13 6.19
C TRP A 118 10.57 -3.53 4.82
N ALA A 119 10.52 -2.21 4.66
CA ALA A 119 10.75 -1.57 3.36
C ALA A 119 12.08 -2.00 2.70
N PRO A 120 13.23 -2.09 3.41
CA PRO A 120 14.47 -2.58 2.81
C PRO A 120 14.36 -3.99 2.22
N ASP A 121 13.74 -4.93 2.94
CA ASP A 121 13.61 -6.33 2.52
C ASP A 121 12.57 -6.52 1.41
N ILE A 122 11.51 -5.71 1.42
CA ILE A 122 10.51 -5.63 0.35
C ILE A 122 11.14 -5.07 -0.93
N ILE A 123 11.96 -4.01 -0.80
CA ILE A 123 12.70 -3.42 -1.93
C ILE A 123 13.70 -4.44 -2.50
N ALA A 124 14.43 -5.15 -1.64
CA ALA A 124 15.33 -6.21 -2.05
C ALA A 124 14.58 -7.32 -2.82
N LEU A 125 13.43 -7.78 -2.29
CA LEU A 125 12.57 -8.73 -2.98
C LEU A 125 12.18 -8.24 -4.38
N ALA A 126 11.69 -7.00 -4.47
CA ALA A 126 11.21 -6.42 -5.71
C ALA A 126 12.30 -6.39 -6.79
N ASN A 127 13.54 -6.06 -6.40
CA ASN A 127 14.69 -6.02 -7.31
C ASN A 127 15.20 -7.42 -7.67
N GLU A 128 15.29 -8.34 -6.71
CA GLU A 128 15.83 -9.69 -6.92
C GLU A 128 14.89 -10.59 -7.73
N THR A 129 13.59 -10.35 -7.63
CA THR A 129 12.53 -11.15 -8.28
C THR A 129 11.79 -10.38 -9.38
N GLU A 130 12.43 -9.36 -9.94
CA GLU A 130 11.84 -8.42 -10.91
C GLU A 130 10.99 -9.08 -12.02
N PRO A 131 11.43 -10.17 -12.68
CA PRO A 131 10.61 -10.83 -13.71
C PRO A 131 9.30 -11.39 -13.14
N LEU A 132 9.35 -12.01 -11.95
CA LEU A 132 8.18 -12.58 -11.30
C LEU A 132 7.25 -11.49 -10.76
N VAL A 133 7.81 -10.37 -10.28
CA VAL A 133 7.01 -9.19 -9.91
C VAL A 133 6.21 -8.68 -11.11
N ARG A 134 6.82 -8.60 -12.31
CA ARG A 134 6.10 -8.22 -13.54
C ARG A 134 5.00 -9.20 -13.92
N GLU A 135 5.27 -10.50 -13.84
CA GLU A 135 4.24 -11.53 -14.10
C GLU A 135 3.06 -11.40 -13.13
N CYS A 136 3.33 -11.16 -11.85
CA CYS A 136 2.31 -10.89 -10.84
C CYS A 136 1.56 -9.59 -11.16
N ALA A 137 2.26 -8.54 -11.59
CA ALA A 137 1.67 -7.27 -11.95
C ALA A 137 0.67 -7.42 -13.10
N GLU A 138 1.06 -8.11 -14.17
CA GLU A 138 0.19 -8.43 -15.30
C GLU A 138 -1.03 -9.24 -14.86
N ALA A 139 -0.84 -10.23 -13.99
CA ALA A 139 -1.94 -11.03 -13.45
C ALA A 139 -2.92 -10.22 -12.56
N LEU A 140 -2.47 -9.11 -11.98
CA LEU A 140 -3.26 -8.20 -11.15
C LEU A 140 -3.76 -6.95 -11.89
N ASP A 141 -3.49 -6.85 -13.20
CA ASP A 141 -3.71 -5.66 -14.03
C ASP A 141 -3.01 -4.39 -13.49
N MET A 142 -1.91 -4.57 -12.75
CA MET A 142 -1.08 -3.49 -12.24
C MET A 142 0.03 -3.18 -13.23
N ARG A 143 0.00 -1.98 -13.82
CA ARG A 143 0.92 -1.62 -14.90
C ARG A 143 2.34 -1.37 -14.38
N VAL A 144 3.31 -2.10 -14.92
CA VAL A 144 4.74 -1.87 -14.68
C VAL A 144 5.43 -1.61 -16.03
N PRO A 145 5.21 -0.45 -16.66
CA PRO A 145 5.61 -0.21 -18.06
C PRO A 145 7.12 -0.15 -18.31
N THR A 146 7.93 0.20 -17.31
CA THR A 146 9.37 0.42 -17.49
C THR A 146 10.17 -0.17 -16.33
N THR A 147 11.50 -0.05 -16.37
CA THR A 147 12.39 -0.49 -15.27
C THR A 147 12.30 0.47 -14.09
N TYR A 148 12.36 -0.10 -12.89
CA TYR A 148 12.14 0.62 -11.64
C TYR A 148 13.20 0.29 -10.61
N PRO A 149 14.51 0.37 -10.91
CA PRO A 149 15.52 0.00 -9.92
C PRO A 149 15.33 0.85 -8.66
N LEU A 150 14.98 0.19 -7.56
CA LEU A 150 14.79 0.82 -6.25
C LEU A 150 16.13 0.96 -5.50
N ALA A 151 17.25 0.79 -6.21
CA ALA A 151 18.61 0.79 -5.67
C ALA A 151 19.01 2.12 -4.99
N SER A 152 18.34 3.24 -5.30
CA SER A 152 18.58 4.49 -4.58
C SER A 152 18.14 4.42 -3.10
N LEU A 153 17.27 3.48 -2.75
CA LEU A 153 16.79 3.24 -1.39
C LEU A 153 17.56 2.14 -0.64
N THR A 154 18.62 1.57 -1.24
CA THR A 154 19.37 0.44 -0.65
C THR A 154 20.76 0.82 -0.12
N GLY A 155 21.13 2.11 -0.15
CA GLY A 155 22.49 2.57 0.16
C GLY A 155 22.79 2.73 1.66
N GLU A 156 21.87 3.29 2.42
CA GLU A 156 21.87 3.30 3.90
C GLU A 156 20.59 2.61 4.39
N ALA A 157 20.63 2.02 5.60
CA ALA A 157 19.44 1.41 6.18
C ALA A 157 18.34 2.48 6.26
N LEU A 158 17.23 2.24 5.56
CA LEU A 158 16.07 3.11 5.59
C LEU A 158 15.64 3.28 7.06
N ASP A 159 15.79 4.49 7.60
CA ASP A 159 15.40 4.80 8.98
C ASP A 159 13.87 4.87 9.07
N SER A 160 13.25 3.70 9.21
CA SER A 160 11.79 3.56 9.30
C SER A 160 11.20 4.41 10.42
N ALA A 161 11.88 4.50 11.57
CA ALA A 161 11.44 5.35 12.68
C ALA A 161 11.56 6.84 12.34
N GLY A 162 12.64 7.24 11.65
CA GLY A 162 12.82 8.59 11.14
C GLY A 162 11.76 8.99 10.12
N ILE A 163 11.50 8.15 9.12
CA ILE A 163 10.48 8.40 8.08
C ILE A 163 9.10 8.46 8.70
N TYR A 164 8.79 7.53 9.60
CA TYR A 164 7.56 7.57 10.38
C TYR A 164 7.41 8.90 11.08
N ARG A 165 8.45 9.36 11.79
CA ARG A 165 8.43 10.63 12.51
C ARG A 165 8.21 11.83 11.58
N ILE A 166 8.82 11.86 10.40
CA ILE A 166 8.61 12.96 9.45
C ILE A 166 7.14 13.05 9.03
N PHE A 167 6.54 11.91 8.64
CA PHE A 167 5.13 11.91 8.24
C PHE A 167 4.18 12.07 9.43
N HIS A 168 4.57 11.66 10.64
CA HIS A 168 3.76 11.75 11.86
C HIS A 168 3.81 13.14 12.51
N GLU A 169 4.95 13.82 12.48
CA GLU A 169 5.14 15.14 13.10
C GLU A 169 4.81 16.28 12.13
N ASP A 170 4.51 15.99 10.86
CA ASP A 170 4.04 17.02 9.94
C ASP A 170 2.72 17.64 10.45
N PRO A 171 2.60 18.99 10.50
CA PRO A 171 1.39 19.65 11.00
C PRO A 171 0.11 19.33 10.24
N GLY A 172 0.20 18.86 8.99
CA GLY A 172 -0.91 18.40 8.17
C GLY A 172 -1.19 16.91 8.26
N SER A 173 -0.46 16.17 9.09
CA SER A 173 -0.59 14.71 9.15
C SER A 173 -1.75 14.22 9.99
N ARG A 174 -2.24 13.02 9.62
CA ARG A 174 -3.23 12.27 10.37
C ARG A 174 -2.68 10.93 10.81
N VAL A 175 -2.48 10.79 12.12
CA VAL A 175 -1.98 9.55 12.72
C VAL A 175 -3.15 8.64 13.05
N THR A 176 -3.09 7.41 12.53
CA THR A 176 -4.15 6.41 12.76
C THR A 176 -3.58 5.20 13.51
N PRO A 177 -3.65 5.17 14.85
CA PRO A 177 -3.23 3.99 15.61
C PRO A 177 -4.19 2.82 15.35
N LEU A 178 -3.66 1.67 14.91
CA LEU A 178 -4.44 0.46 14.61
C LEU A 178 -4.55 -0.48 15.82
N ARG A 179 -5.55 -1.36 15.82
CA ARG A 179 -5.82 -2.32 16.91
C ARG A 179 -5.49 -3.75 16.48
N GLY A 180 -5.16 -4.59 17.46
CA GLY A 180 -5.14 -6.04 17.31
C GLY A 180 -3.93 -6.56 16.53
N VAL A 181 -4.02 -7.84 16.17
CA VAL A 181 -3.04 -8.57 15.35
C VAL A 181 -3.55 -8.68 13.93
N HIS A 182 -2.64 -8.80 12.98
CA HIS A 182 -2.97 -9.07 11.58
C HIS A 182 -3.81 -10.33 11.44
N SER A 183 -4.93 -10.22 10.73
CA SER A 183 -5.90 -11.30 10.51
C SER A 183 -6.52 -11.25 9.12
N GLU A 184 -5.79 -10.67 8.17
CA GLU A 184 -6.23 -10.48 6.79
C GLU A 184 -6.60 -11.81 6.14
N ILE A 185 -7.81 -11.87 5.56
CA ILE A 185 -8.35 -13.09 4.95
C ILE A 185 -8.27 -13.08 3.43
N ALA A 186 -8.06 -11.92 2.82
CA ALA A 186 -7.95 -11.77 1.38
C ALA A 186 -7.10 -10.56 1.03
N ILE A 187 -6.66 -10.52 -0.22
CA ILE A 187 -6.17 -9.32 -0.89
C ILE A 187 -7.30 -8.83 -1.80
N VAL A 188 -7.61 -7.54 -1.75
CA VAL A 188 -8.59 -6.89 -2.61
C VAL A 188 -7.85 -5.88 -3.47
N VAL A 189 -7.95 -6.04 -4.78
CA VAL A 189 -7.33 -5.15 -5.77
C VAL A 189 -8.44 -4.37 -6.47
N ASN A 190 -8.53 -3.08 -6.15
CA ASN A 190 -9.55 -2.17 -6.67
C ASN A 190 -9.00 -1.29 -7.80
N HIS A 191 -9.62 -1.40 -8.97
CA HIS A 191 -9.34 -0.56 -10.15
C HIS A 191 -10.43 0.50 -10.42
N GLU A 192 -11.55 0.47 -9.70
CA GLU A 192 -12.63 1.43 -9.90
C GLU A 192 -12.27 2.80 -9.32
N LYS A 193 -12.06 3.77 -10.20
CA LYS A 193 -11.66 5.13 -9.81
C LYS A 193 -12.73 5.82 -8.94
N GLY A 194 -12.30 6.41 -7.84
CA GLY A 194 -13.17 7.15 -6.91
C GLY A 194 -13.88 6.25 -5.91
N THR A 195 -13.48 4.98 -5.79
CA THR A 195 -13.95 4.07 -4.75
C THR A 195 -12.81 3.57 -3.88
N THR A 196 -13.12 3.10 -2.69
CA THR A 196 -12.23 2.35 -1.79
C THR A 196 -13.07 1.40 -0.95
N ILE A 197 -12.47 0.54 -0.15
CA ILE A 197 -13.20 -0.41 0.70
C ILE A 197 -14.01 0.31 1.79
N ASP A 198 -15.28 -0.10 1.93
CA ASP A 198 -16.09 0.21 3.10
C ASP A 198 -15.73 -0.71 4.26
N GLN A 199 -14.91 -0.22 5.19
CA GLN A 199 -14.59 -0.94 6.43
C GLN A 199 -15.84 -1.32 7.26
N ASN A 200 -16.97 -0.60 7.11
CA ASN A 200 -18.22 -1.02 7.77
C ASN A 200 -18.82 -2.27 7.13
N THR A 201 -18.65 -2.48 5.82
CA THR A 201 -19.05 -3.74 5.17
C THR A 201 -18.25 -4.88 5.76
N LEU A 202 -16.92 -4.74 5.88
CA LEU A 202 -16.07 -5.75 6.51
C LEU A 202 -16.49 -6.05 7.96
N ASP A 203 -16.91 -5.04 8.72
CA ASP A 203 -17.45 -5.22 10.08
C ASP A 203 -18.77 -6.00 10.08
N ARG A 204 -19.66 -5.74 9.13
CA ARG A 204 -20.91 -6.51 8.94
C ARG A 204 -20.65 -7.96 8.52
N LEU A 205 -19.54 -8.23 7.83
CA LEU A 205 -19.10 -9.57 7.43
C LEU A 205 -18.42 -10.36 8.57
N GLY A 206 -18.45 -9.84 9.80
CA GLY A 206 -17.91 -10.51 10.98
C GLY A 206 -16.65 -9.87 11.55
N GLY A 207 -16.33 -8.63 11.16
CA GLY A 207 -15.14 -7.93 11.64
C GLY A 207 -13.86 -8.49 11.05
N VAL A 208 -13.86 -8.74 9.74
CA VAL A 208 -12.72 -9.32 9.03
C VAL A 208 -11.75 -8.25 8.54
N ASP A 209 -10.48 -8.61 8.41
CA ASP A 209 -9.46 -7.77 7.82
C ASP A 209 -9.15 -8.26 6.40
N VAL A 210 -8.75 -7.36 5.52
CA VAL A 210 -8.26 -7.65 4.17
C VAL A 210 -7.09 -6.75 3.88
N PHE A 211 -6.13 -7.21 3.09
CA PHE A 211 -5.19 -6.30 2.46
C PHE A 211 -5.89 -5.63 1.29
N ASP A 212 -5.89 -4.30 1.24
CA ASP A 212 -6.59 -3.58 0.18
C ASP A 212 -5.71 -2.57 -0.55
N VAL A 213 -5.78 -2.62 -1.89
CA VAL A 213 -4.99 -1.76 -2.77
C VAL A 213 -5.92 -1.09 -3.77
N ASP A 214 -5.91 0.24 -3.77
CA ASP A 214 -6.61 1.06 -4.74
C ASP A 214 -5.64 1.42 -5.89
N VAL A 215 -5.53 0.51 -6.86
CA VAL A 215 -4.58 0.61 -7.99
C VAL A 215 -4.83 1.88 -8.81
N TRP A 216 -6.10 2.27 -8.99
CA TRP A 216 -6.46 3.50 -9.68
C TRP A 216 -5.82 4.73 -9.02
N SER A 217 -5.64 4.73 -7.70
CA SER A 217 -5.04 5.84 -6.96
C SER A 217 -3.52 5.87 -7.14
N LEU A 218 -2.87 4.73 -7.36
CA LEU A 218 -1.45 4.68 -7.73
C LEU A 218 -1.19 5.30 -9.11
N GLU A 219 -2.12 5.15 -10.06
CA GLU A 219 -2.02 5.84 -11.35
C GLU A 219 -2.10 7.37 -11.18
N VAL A 220 -3.07 7.83 -10.38
CA VAL A 220 -3.24 9.25 -10.05
C VAL A 220 -2.04 9.80 -9.28
N ALA A 221 -1.46 9.01 -8.37
CA ALA A 221 -0.26 9.38 -7.64
C ALA A 221 0.96 9.51 -8.56
N ALA A 222 1.08 8.67 -9.60
CA ALA A 222 2.17 8.78 -10.57
C ALA A 222 2.05 10.07 -11.41
N ASP A 223 0.82 10.44 -11.81
CA ASP A 223 0.54 11.73 -12.44
C ASP A 223 0.89 12.90 -11.52
N TRP A 224 0.45 12.84 -10.27
CA TRP A 224 0.74 13.88 -9.27
C TRP A 224 2.25 14.05 -9.04
N LEU A 225 3.00 12.95 -8.88
CA LEU A 225 4.45 13.01 -8.72
C LEU A 225 5.13 13.67 -9.94
N ALA A 226 4.72 13.29 -11.16
CA ALA A 226 5.24 13.89 -12.38
C ALA A 226 4.96 15.40 -12.44
N ASP A 227 3.75 15.83 -12.08
CA ASP A 227 3.37 17.24 -12.09
C ASP A 227 4.09 18.06 -10.99
N GLN A 228 4.23 17.51 -9.78
CA GLN A 228 4.79 18.24 -8.65
C GLN A 228 6.32 18.25 -8.62
N PHE A 229 6.96 17.21 -9.15
CA PHE A 229 8.42 17.04 -9.07
C PHE A 229 9.11 16.99 -10.42
N GLY A 230 8.38 17.01 -11.54
CA GLY A 230 8.95 16.93 -12.89
C GLY A 230 9.63 15.59 -13.17
N VAL A 231 9.14 14.51 -12.57
CA VAL A 231 9.73 13.16 -12.66
C VAL A 231 9.10 12.31 -13.75
N ASP A 232 9.78 11.22 -14.12
CA ASP A 232 9.24 10.24 -15.05
C ASP A 232 8.04 9.50 -14.44
N ARG A 233 6.85 9.77 -15.00
CA ARG A 233 5.56 9.17 -14.58
C ARG A 233 5.57 7.64 -14.66
N GLU A 234 6.05 7.07 -15.76
CA GLU A 234 6.00 5.63 -16.00
C GLU A 234 6.90 4.87 -15.03
N ARG A 235 8.06 5.46 -14.72
CA ARG A 235 8.99 4.93 -13.74
C ARG A 235 8.46 5.06 -12.31
N ALA A 236 7.81 6.18 -11.96
CA ALA A 236 7.13 6.32 -10.67
C ALA A 236 6.04 5.26 -10.50
N LEU A 237 5.16 5.10 -11.50
CA LEU A 237 4.10 4.09 -11.50
C LEU A 237 4.68 2.67 -11.38
N SER A 238 5.70 2.35 -12.18
CA SER A 238 6.35 1.03 -12.15
C SER A 238 6.92 0.72 -10.77
N ALA A 239 7.57 1.70 -10.14
CA ALA A 239 8.15 1.56 -8.81
C ALA A 239 7.09 1.34 -7.73
N MET A 240 6.01 2.13 -7.74
CA MET A 240 4.92 1.98 -6.76
C MET A 240 4.19 0.66 -6.91
N ASN A 241 3.87 0.24 -8.14
CA ASN A 241 3.19 -1.03 -8.39
C ASN A 241 4.08 -2.23 -8.03
N ALA A 242 5.36 -2.18 -8.40
CA ALA A 242 6.30 -3.24 -8.03
C ALA A 242 6.51 -3.35 -6.52
N PHE A 243 6.62 -2.21 -5.82
CA PHE A 243 6.67 -2.19 -4.37
C PHE A 243 5.40 -2.78 -3.76
N THR A 244 4.23 -2.43 -4.28
CA THR A 244 2.94 -2.96 -3.81
C THR A 244 2.85 -4.47 -3.93
N ILE A 245 3.21 -5.02 -5.09
CA ILE A 245 3.22 -6.47 -5.31
C ILE A 245 4.22 -7.15 -4.38
N ALA A 246 5.42 -6.59 -4.24
CA ALA A 246 6.43 -7.13 -3.34
C ALA A 246 5.99 -7.05 -1.88
N THR A 247 5.31 -5.98 -1.44
CA THR A 247 4.77 -5.88 -0.08
C THR A 247 3.71 -6.94 0.16
N LEU A 248 2.74 -7.08 -0.74
CA LEU A 248 1.69 -8.10 -0.61
C LEU A 248 2.30 -9.50 -0.54
N ALA A 249 3.27 -9.81 -1.41
CA ALA A 249 3.95 -11.10 -1.39
C ALA A 249 4.84 -11.31 -0.16
N PHE A 250 5.42 -10.24 0.40
CA PHE A 250 6.25 -10.32 1.59
C PHE A 250 5.41 -10.58 2.85
N LEU A 251 4.18 -10.06 2.91
CA LEU A 251 3.31 -10.14 4.09
C LEU A 251 2.35 -11.33 4.04
N ALA A 252 1.76 -11.62 2.88
CA ALA A 252 0.76 -12.67 2.70
C ALA A 252 1.38 -14.05 2.42
N GLU A 253 0.69 -15.11 2.83
CA GLU A 253 1.05 -16.48 2.42
C GLU A 253 0.67 -16.75 0.95
N PRO A 254 1.31 -17.75 0.30
CA PRO A 254 0.96 -18.18 -1.06
C PRO A 254 -0.49 -18.58 -1.31
N THR A 255 -1.21 -18.95 -0.26
CA THR A 255 -2.60 -19.44 -0.31
C THR A 255 -3.65 -18.33 -0.22
N MET A 256 -3.22 -17.08 0.00
CA MET A 256 -4.11 -15.93 0.15
C MET A 256 -5.03 -15.79 -1.07
N THR A 257 -6.32 -15.59 -0.83
CA THR A 257 -7.29 -15.32 -1.90
C THR A 257 -7.13 -13.89 -2.39
N VAL A 258 -7.16 -13.68 -3.71
CA VAL A 258 -7.18 -12.34 -4.32
C VAL A 258 -8.52 -12.10 -4.99
N LEU A 259 -9.15 -10.97 -4.68
CA LEU A 259 -10.37 -10.46 -5.28
C LEU A 259 -10.02 -9.26 -6.18
N HIS A 260 -10.71 -9.16 -7.31
CA HIS A 260 -10.46 -8.15 -8.34
C HIS A 260 -11.73 -7.37 -8.61
N HIS A 261 -11.67 -6.06 -8.39
CA HIS A 261 -12.77 -5.16 -8.70
C HIS A 261 -12.37 -4.21 -9.82
N ASN A 262 -13.23 -4.14 -10.84
CA ASN A 262 -13.03 -3.40 -12.08
C ASN A 262 -14.25 -2.56 -12.43
#